data_AF-A0A7W2NTS2-F1
#
_entry.id   AF-A0A7W2NTS2-F1
#
_cell.length_a   1.000
_cell.length_b   1.000
_cell.length_c   1.000
_cell.angle_alpha   90.00
_cell.angle_beta   90.00
_cell.angle_gamma   90.00
#
_symmetry.space_group_name_H-M   'P 1'
#
loop_
_entity.id
_entity.type
_entity.pdbx_description
1 polymer ?
#
loop_
_entity_poly.entity_id
_entity_poly.type
_entity_poly.pdbx_seq_one_letter_code
_entity_poly.pdbx_strand_id
1 'polypeptide(L)'
;LLFILFTSTSVLAQNDVFHQSPAIYGGWNCNVALDSLNKKSRGLNNITAWIFGYTYGKNIQFKKGKSPASKTEYKDVLVPYLTEYCKNNRDSTFFHAMDSYVDFKLKQGEAVIGN
;
A
#
# COMPACT_ATOMS: atom_id res chain seq x y z
N LEU A 1 9.76 23.75 45.10
CA LEU A 1 9.33 24.16 43.75
C LEU A 1 10.18 23.41 42.74
N LEU A 2 9.53 22.60 41.91
CA LEU A 2 10.10 21.73 40.88
C LEU A 2 10.76 22.56 39.76
N PHE A 3 11.94 22.14 39.30
CA PHE A 3 12.48 22.50 37.98
C PHE A 3 12.71 21.21 37.19
N ILE A 4 11.71 20.78 36.43
CA ILE A 4 11.87 19.75 35.39
C ILE A 4 12.23 20.48 34.10
N LEU A 5 13.51 20.50 33.76
CA LEU A 5 13.95 20.86 32.41
C LEU A 5 13.70 19.66 31.51
N PHE A 6 12.58 19.68 30.80
CA PHE A 6 12.33 18.80 29.66
C PHE A 6 13.30 19.19 28.53
N THR A 7 14.40 18.46 28.40
CA THR A 7 15.20 18.49 27.18
C THR A 7 14.43 17.76 26.09
N SER A 8 13.72 18.53 25.27
CA SER A 8 13.14 18.09 24.01
C SER A 8 14.25 17.80 23.00
N THR A 9 14.83 16.61 23.06
CA THR A 9 15.49 16.06 21.87
C THR A 9 14.40 15.66 20.90
N SER A 10 14.03 16.58 20.02
CA SER A 10 13.37 16.29 18.77
C SER A 10 14.28 15.31 18.01
N VAL A 11 14.06 14.02 18.18
CA VAL A 11 14.60 13.04 17.24
C VAL A 11 13.90 13.32 15.94
N LEU A 12 14.57 14.04 15.04
CA LEU A 12 14.26 14.04 13.62
C LEU A 12 14.28 12.56 13.21
N ALA A 13 13.11 11.94 13.13
CA ALA A 13 12.94 10.73 12.36
C ALA A 13 13.11 11.14 10.91
N GLN A 14 14.35 11.08 10.42
CA GLN A 14 14.67 11.16 9.00
C GLN A 14 13.79 10.15 8.26
N ASN A 15 12.91 10.68 7.41
CA ASN A 15 11.98 9.96 6.54
C ASN A 15 12.72 9.25 5.38
N ASP A 16 13.77 8.48 5.66
CA ASP A 16 14.56 7.77 4.65
C ASP A 16 14.03 6.37 4.30
N VAL A 17 12.76 6.07 4.65
CA VAL A 17 12.14 4.76 4.37
C VAL A 17 11.34 4.76 3.05
N PHE A 18 11.02 5.93 2.49
CA PHE A 18 10.09 5.99 1.35
C PHE A 18 10.72 5.57 0.01
N HIS A 19 12.03 5.77 -0.19
CA HIS A 19 12.73 5.36 -1.42
C HIS A 19 12.83 3.84 -1.62
N GLN A 20 12.46 3.03 -0.61
CA GLN A 20 12.49 1.56 -0.71
C GLN A 20 11.16 0.91 -1.10
N SER A 21 10.07 1.67 -1.24
CA SER A 21 8.77 1.09 -1.61
C SER A 21 8.81 0.29 -2.94
N PRO A 22 9.49 0.76 -4.00
CA PRO A 22 9.67 -0.03 -5.22
C PRO A 22 10.67 -1.19 -5.06
N ALA A 23 11.62 -1.11 -4.12
CA ALA A 23 12.78 -2.00 -4.12
C ALA A 23 12.47 -3.45 -3.71
N ILE A 24 11.43 -3.68 -2.92
CA ILE A 24 11.10 -5.02 -2.40
C ILE A 24 9.88 -5.61 -3.11
N TYR A 25 8.68 -5.06 -2.85
CA TYR A 25 7.42 -5.60 -3.37
C TYR A 25 6.94 -4.85 -4.61
N GLY A 26 7.14 -3.52 -4.67
CA GLY A 26 6.67 -2.71 -5.80
C GLY A 26 7.36 -3.06 -7.13
N GLY A 27 8.62 -3.51 -7.08
CA GLY A 27 9.42 -3.89 -8.24
C GLY A 27 9.15 -5.31 -8.75
N TRP A 28 8.29 -6.07 -8.08
CA TRP A 28 7.85 -7.36 -8.61
C TRP A 28 7.16 -7.15 -9.96
N ASN A 29 7.54 -7.95 -10.95
CA ASN A 29 6.73 -8.03 -12.16
C ASN A 29 5.37 -8.66 -11.83
N CYS A 30 4.41 -8.44 -12.72
CA CYS A 30 3.04 -8.88 -12.51
C CYS A 30 2.90 -10.40 -12.30
N ASN A 31 3.75 -11.23 -12.90
CA ASN A 31 3.71 -12.68 -12.67
C ASN A 31 4.06 -13.04 -11.21
N VAL A 32 5.13 -12.46 -10.67
CA VAL A 32 5.57 -12.68 -9.28
C VAL A 32 4.55 -12.15 -8.27
N ALA A 33 3.93 -11.00 -8.59
CA ALA A 33 2.89 -10.41 -7.75
C ALA A 33 1.66 -11.32 -7.65
N LEU A 34 1.18 -11.86 -8.77
CA LEU A 34 0.02 -12.75 -8.81
C LEU A 34 0.22 -14.02 -8.01
N ASP A 35 1.38 -14.66 -8.17
CA ASP A 35 1.71 -15.87 -7.42
C ASP A 35 1.75 -15.61 -5.91
N SER A 36 2.14 -14.39 -5.51
CA SER A 36 2.30 -14.03 -4.11
C SER A 36 0.99 -13.61 -3.45
N LEU A 37 0.10 -12.91 -4.17
CA LEU A 37 -1.25 -12.56 -3.70
C LEU A 37 -2.12 -13.80 -3.44
N ASN A 38 -1.85 -14.90 -4.15
CA ASN A 38 -2.63 -16.14 -4.05
C ASN A 38 -2.10 -17.14 -3.01
N LYS A 39 -0.93 -16.90 -2.38
CA LYS A 39 -0.34 -17.81 -1.39
C LYS A 39 -0.94 -17.64 0.00
N LYS A 40 -1.36 -18.75 0.64
CA LYS A 40 -1.79 -18.78 2.04
C LYS A 40 -0.58 -18.90 2.98
N SER A 41 -0.33 -17.90 3.84
CA SER A 41 -0.02 -18.06 5.28
C SER A 41 0.93 -17.01 5.89
N ARG A 42 2.08 -16.66 5.27
CA ARG A 42 3.03 -15.67 5.84
C ARG A 42 3.42 -14.52 4.91
N GLY A 43 3.60 -14.78 3.61
CA GLY A 43 3.90 -13.72 2.63
C GLY A 43 2.78 -12.69 2.49
N LEU A 44 1.53 -13.11 2.70
CA LEU A 44 0.36 -12.25 2.62
C LEU A 44 0.40 -11.09 3.63
N ASN A 45 0.87 -11.33 4.85
CA ASN A 45 0.94 -10.29 5.89
C ASN A 45 1.92 -9.18 5.49
N ASN A 46 3.07 -9.53 4.89
CA ASN A 46 4.07 -8.56 4.46
C ASN A 46 3.58 -7.75 3.26
N ILE A 47 2.89 -8.39 2.31
CA ILE A 47 2.31 -7.70 1.14
C ILE A 47 1.22 -6.73 1.59
N THR A 48 0.33 -7.13 2.49
CA THR A 48 -0.70 -6.25 3.04
C THR A 48 -0.10 -5.08 3.81
N ALA A 49 0.95 -5.31 4.61
CA ALA A 49 1.68 -4.24 5.29
C ALA A 49 2.33 -3.27 4.30
N TRP A 50 2.92 -3.78 3.21
CA TRP A 50 3.49 -2.95 2.16
C TRP A 50 2.41 -2.13 1.44
N ILE A 51 1.26 -2.71 1.09
CA ILE A 51 0.11 -2.00 0.49
C ILE A 51 -0.37 -0.86 1.41
N PHE A 52 -0.44 -1.13 2.72
CA PHE A 52 -0.82 -0.11 3.70
C PHE A 52 0.22 1.01 3.76
N GLY A 53 1.51 0.69 3.87
CA GLY A 53 2.59 1.68 3.88
C GLY A 53 2.64 2.50 2.58
N TYR A 54 2.40 1.85 1.45
CA TYR A 54 2.31 2.49 0.14
C TYR A 54 1.19 3.53 0.08
N THR A 55 -0.03 3.13 0.43
CA THR A 55 -1.19 4.03 0.38
C THR A 55 -1.10 5.14 1.42
N TYR A 56 -0.58 4.85 2.63
CA TYR A 56 -0.31 5.85 3.65
C TYR A 56 0.75 6.87 3.20
N GLY A 57 1.86 6.42 2.61
CA GLY A 57 2.91 7.31 2.11
C GLY A 57 2.49 8.18 0.92
N LYS A 58 1.46 7.77 0.18
CA LYS A 58 0.80 8.61 -0.85
C LYS A 58 -0.33 9.49 -0.28
N ASN A 59 -0.45 9.58 1.04
CA ASN A 59 -1.50 10.28 1.77
C ASN A 59 -2.91 9.87 1.32
N ILE A 60 -3.14 8.60 0.97
CA ILE A 60 -4.46 8.14 0.52
C ILE A 60 -5.33 7.78 1.72
N GLN A 61 -6.48 8.44 1.82
CA GLN A 61 -7.48 8.19 2.84
C GLN A 61 -8.70 7.49 2.22
N PHE A 62 -8.93 6.24 2.60
CA PHE A 62 -10.09 5.48 2.13
C PHE A 62 -11.33 5.75 2.99
N LYS A 63 -12.50 5.77 2.36
CA LYS A 63 -13.78 5.74 3.09
C LYS A 63 -13.86 4.49 3.96
N LYS A 64 -14.69 4.54 5.01
CA LYS A 64 -14.90 3.41 5.92
C LYS A 64 -15.26 2.14 5.13
N GLY A 65 -14.50 1.07 5.37
CA GLY A 65 -14.70 -0.22 4.71
C GLY A 65 -14.16 -0.32 3.28
N LYS A 66 -13.59 0.76 2.71
CA LYS A 66 -13.02 0.80 1.35
C LYS A 66 -11.51 0.67 1.28
N SER A 67 -10.85 0.58 2.43
CA SER A 67 -9.40 0.41 2.52
C SER A 67 -8.99 -1.00 2.10
N PRO A 68 -7.90 -1.17 1.32
CA PRO A 68 -7.33 -2.47 1.00
C PRO A 68 -6.83 -3.25 2.23
N ALA A 69 -6.70 -2.60 3.40
CA ALA A 69 -6.40 -3.27 4.66
C ALA A 69 -7.63 -4.01 5.26
N SER A 70 -8.84 -3.70 4.80
CA SER A 70 -10.05 -4.45 5.17
C SER A 70 -9.99 -5.84 4.53
N LYS A 71 -10.25 -6.89 5.32
CA LYS A 71 -10.26 -8.28 4.83
C LYS A 71 -11.20 -8.48 3.63
N THR A 72 -12.37 -7.84 3.66
CA THR A 72 -13.38 -7.91 2.60
C THR A 72 -12.90 -7.20 1.34
N GLU A 73 -12.42 -5.95 1.44
CA GLU A 73 -11.90 -5.23 0.27
C GLU A 73 -10.67 -5.89 -0.32
N TYR A 74 -9.76 -6.39 0.53
CA TYR A 74 -8.58 -7.11 0.09
C TYR A 74 -8.97 -8.28 -0.83
N LYS A 75 -9.88 -9.13 -0.36
CA LYS A 75 -10.25 -10.36 -1.06
C LYS A 75 -11.18 -10.11 -2.25
N ASP A 76 -12.17 -9.24 -2.08
CA ASP A 76 -13.29 -9.13 -3.01
C ASP A 76 -13.11 -8.02 -4.04
N VAL A 77 -12.15 -7.10 -3.82
CA VAL A 77 -11.91 -5.97 -4.73
C VAL A 77 -10.44 -5.87 -5.13
N LEU A 78 -9.52 -5.75 -4.17
CA LEU A 78 -8.11 -5.53 -4.47
C LEU A 78 -7.50 -6.70 -5.25
N VAL A 79 -7.61 -7.93 -4.73
CA VAL A 79 -7.03 -9.12 -5.38
C VAL A 79 -7.60 -9.33 -6.79
N PRO A 80 -8.94 -9.29 -7.03
CA PRO A 80 -9.49 -9.36 -8.37
C PRO A 80 -8.98 -8.25 -9.30
N TYR A 81 -8.95 -7.00 -8.82
CA TYR A 81 -8.50 -5.86 -9.62
C TYR A 81 -7.04 -5.99 -10.04
N LEU A 82 -6.15 -6.29 -9.09
CA LEU A 82 -4.72 -6.49 -9.38
C LEU A 82 -4.51 -7.72 -10.27
N THR A 83 -5.34 -8.75 -10.11
CA THR A 83 -5.33 -9.93 -10.98
C THR A 83 -5.63 -9.59 -12.42
N GLU A 84 -6.69 -8.81 -12.64
CA GLU A 84 -7.08 -8.37 -13.97
C GLU A 84 -6.03 -7.43 -14.59
N TYR A 85 -5.57 -6.44 -13.83
CA TYR A 85 -4.52 -5.51 -14.27
C TYR A 85 -3.29 -6.28 -14.74
N CYS A 86 -2.79 -7.23 -13.93
CA CYS A 86 -1.57 -7.96 -14.25
C CYS A 86 -1.74 -8.99 -15.37
N LYS A 87 -2.95 -9.53 -15.60
CA LYS A 87 -3.22 -10.35 -16.78
C LYS A 87 -3.09 -9.55 -18.07
N ASN A 88 -3.53 -8.30 -18.06
CA ASN A 88 -3.52 -7.40 -19.22
C ASN A 88 -2.19 -6.66 -19.42
N ASN A 89 -1.37 -6.54 -18.36
CA ASN A 89 -0.12 -5.79 -18.37
C ASN A 89 1.04 -6.66 -17.82
N ARG A 90 1.37 -7.76 -18.51
CA ARG A 90 2.31 -8.77 -17.98
C ARG A 90 3.72 -8.24 -17.69
N ASP A 91 4.19 -7.28 -18.48
CA ASP A 91 5.50 -6.66 -18.32
C ASP A 91 5.51 -5.50 -17.30
N SER A 92 4.35 -5.18 -16.73
CA SER A 92 4.22 -4.16 -15.69
C SER A 92 4.72 -4.67 -14.34
N THR A 93 4.91 -3.70 -13.43
CA THR A 93 5.27 -3.94 -12.04
C THR A 93 4.05 -3.88 -11.12
N PHE A 94 4.21 -4.45 -9.92
CA PHE A 94 3.22 -4.38 -8.85
C PHE A 94 2.96 -2.95 -8.39
N PHE A 95 3.98 -2.09 -8.43
CA PHE A 95 3.86 -0.66 -8.18
C PHE A 95 2.84 0.01 -9.11
N HIS A 96 2.96 -0.18 -10.43
CA HIS A 96 2.01 0.38 -11.39
C HIS A 96 0.61 -0.22 -11.26
N ALA A 97 0.50 -1.50 -10.90
CA ALA A 97 -0.79 -2.13 -10.61
C ALA A 97 -1.49 -1.46 -9.41
N MET A 98 -0.72 -1.12 -8.37
CA MET A 98 -1.23 -0.41 -7.19
C MET A 98 -1.54 1.07 -7.47
N ASP A 99 -0.77 1.75 -8.32
CA ASP A 99 -1.13 3.07 -8.84
C ASP A 99 -2.50 3.05 -9.52
N SER A 100 -2.69 2.10 -10.44
CA SER A 100 -3.96 1.93 -11.14
C SER A 100 -5.13 1.66 -10.17
N TYR A 101 -4.90 0.85 -9.13
CA TYR A 101 -5.92 0.58 -8.10
C TYR A 101 -6.28 1.84 -7.29
N VAL A 102 -5.28 2.63 -6.90
CA VAL A 102 -5.52 3.89 -6.18
C VAL A 102 -6.33 4.85 -7.05
N ASP A 103 -5.94 5.03 -8.31
CA ASP A 103 -6.68 5.87 -9.26
C ASP A 103 -8.12 5.41 -9.45
N PHE A 104 -8.35 4.10 -9.53
CA PHE A 104 -9.68 3.51 -9.57
C PHE A 104 -10.52 3.89 -8.35
N LYS A 105 -9.96 3.76 -7.13
CA LYS A 105 -10.66 4.13 -5.89
C LYS A 105 -10.91 5.63 -5.76
N LEU A 106 -9.97 6.47 -6.23
CA LEU A 106 -10.15 7.93 -6.27
C LEU A 106 -11.27 8.31 -7.24
N LYS A 107 -11.30 7.74 -8.46
CA LYS A 107 -12.34 8.01 -9.47
C LYS A 107 -13.74 7.62 -9.03
N GLN A 108 -13.87 6.56 -8.23
CA GLN A 108 -15.15 6.14 -7.64
C GLN A 108 -15.56 7.00 -6.43
N GLY A 109 -14.70 7.93 -5.98
CA GLY A 109 -14.89 8.68 -4.74
C GLY A 109 -14.87 7.78 -3.51
N GLU A 110 -14.21 6.62 -3.56
CA GLU A 110 -14.03 5.69 -2.44
C GLU A 110 -12.77 5.97 -1.62
N ALA A 111 -11.87 6.78 -2.17
CA ALA A 111 -10.71 7.33 -1.51
C ALA A 111 -10.53 8.81 -1.85
N VAL A 112 -9.74 9.51 -1.06
CA VAL A 112 -9.27 10.87 -1.32
C VAL A 112 -7.76 10.95 -1.05
N ILE A 113 -7.09 11.91 -1.68
CA ILE A 113 -5.74 12.30 -1.28
C ILE A 113 -5.91 13.28 -0.11
N GLY A 114 -5.31 12.97 1.03
CA GLY A 114 -5.28 13.84 2.18
C GLY A 114 -4.56 15.16 1.87
N ASN A 115 -4.97 16.22 2.54
CA ASN A 115 -4.25 17.50 2.53
C ASN A 115 -3.01 17.46 3.42
#